data_AF-A0A356X4Q4-F1
#
_entry.id   AF-A0A356X4Q4-F1
#
_cell.length_a   1.000
_cell.length_b   1.000
_cell.length_c   1.000
_cell.angle_alpha   90.00
_cell.angle_beta   90.00
_cell.angle_gamma   90.00
#
_symmetry.space_group_name_H-M   'P 1'
#
loop_
_entity.id
_entity.type
_entity.pdbx_description
1 polymer ?
#
loop_
_entity_poly.entity_id
_entity_poly.type
_entity_poly.pdbx_seq_one_letter_code
_entity_poly.pdbx_strand_id
1 'polypeptide(L)' 'MSSLNKAMIIGNLGQDPEVRYTQNNTAVATLSIATGERYKDGNGEWQERTEWHRVVAWGRTAEVCQQYLTKGSKVYIE' A
#
# COMPACT_ATOMS: atom_id res chain seq x y z
N MET A 1 14.19 26.83 -3.41
CA MET A 1 14.77 25.52 -3.09
C MET A 1 13.77 24.46 -3.50
N SER A 2 14.16 23.46 -4.27
CA SER A 2 13.31 22.29 -4.56
C SER A 2 13.52 21.24 -3.48
N SER A 3 12.46 20.81 -2.79
CA SER A 3 12.48 19.68 -1.87
C SER A 3 12.09 18.39 -2.60
N LEU A 4 12.63 17.25 -2.15
CA LEU A 4 12.25 15.92 -2.63
C LEU A 4 11.34 15.27 -1.60
N ASN A 5 10.18 14.79 -2.04
CA ASN A 5 9.34 13.88 -1.30
C ASN A 5 9.12 12.63 -2.17
N LYS A 6 9.72 11.51 -1.75
CA LYS A 6 9.63 10.21 -2.40
C LYS A 6 9.45 9.15 -1.31
N ALA A 7 8.53 8.22 -1.51
CA ALA A 7 8.35 7.04 -0.66
C ALA A 7 8.45 5.79 -1.54
N MET A 8 9.01 4.71 -1.01
CA MET A 8 9.09 3.42 -1.69
C MET A 8 8.61 2.34 -0.73
N ILE A 9 7.67 1.51 -1.14
CA ILE A 9 7.05 0.50 -0.28
C ILE A 9 6.98 -0.83 -1.03
N ILE A 10 7.45 -1.91 -0.38
CA ILE A 10 7.21 -3.28 -0.84
C ILE A 10 6.45 -4.00 0.27
N GLY A 11 5.23 -4.45 -0.03
CA GLY A 11 4.39 -5.10 0.96
C GLY A 11 3.26 -5.88 0.33
N ASN A 12 2.32 -6.32 1.16
CA ASN A 12 1.17 -7.11 0.74
C ASN A 12 -0.14 -6.37 1.05
N LEU A 13 -1.12 -6.46 0.16
CA LEU A 13 -2.45 -5.91 0.41
C LEU A 13 -3.12 -6.63 1.60
N GLY A 14 -3.60 -5.88 2.60
CA GLY A 14 -4.37 -6.44 3.71
C GLY A 14 -5.82 -6.79 3.38
N GLN A 15 -6.35 -6.16 2.33
CA GLN A 15 -7.71 -6.32 1.82
C GLN A 15 -7.74 -6.02 0.31
N ASP A 16 -8.85 -6.35 -0.34
CA ASP A 16 -9.05 -6.00 -1.75
C ASP A 16 -9.04 -4.46 -1.94
N PRO A 17 -8.62 -3.95 -3.12
CA PRO A 17 -8.63 -2.52 -3.41
C PRO A 17 -10.03 -1.91 -3.27
N GLU A 18 -10.13 -0.81 -2.51
CA GLU A 18 -11.37 -0.02 -2.44
C GLU A 18 -11.37 1.02 -3.56
N VAL A 19 -12.22 0.84 -4.57
CA VAL A 19 -12.27 1.72 -5.75
C VAL A 19 -13.55 2.55 -5.78
N ARG A 20 -13.39 3.85 -6.01
CA ARG A 20 -14.47 4.82 -6.18
C ARG A 20 -14.22 5.69 -7.40
N TYR A 21 -15.28 6.28 -7.94
CA TYR A 21 -15.20 7.24 -9.04
C TYR A 21 -15.55 8.63 -8.53
N THR A 22 -14.76 9.63 -8.93
CA THR A 22 -15.03 11.04 -8.64
C THR A 22 -16.20 11.57 -9.47
N GLN A 23 -16.68 12.78 -9.17
CA GLN A 23 -17.72 13.46 -9.97
C GLN A 23 -17.32 13.63 -11.45
N ASN A 24 -16.02 13.75 -11.73
CA ASN A 24 -15.48 13.83 -13.09
C ASN A 24 -15.18 12.45 -13.70
N ASN A 25 -15.77 11.38 -13.15
CA ASN A 25 -15.59 10.00 -13.57
C ASN A 25 -14.13 9.49 -13.55
N THR A 26 -13.25 10.09 -12.73
CA THR A 26 -11.88 9.59 -12.53
C THR A 26 -11.88 8.52 -11.44
N ALA A 27 -11.29 7.35 -11.74
CA ALA A 27 -11.12 6.26 -10.79
C ALA A 27 -10.09 6.61 -9.69
N VAL A 28 -10.38 6.19 -8.46
CA VAL A 28 -9.51 6.35 -7.28
C VAL A 28 -9.52 5.05 -6.49
N ALA A 29 -8.36 4.42 -6.34
CA ALA A 29 -8.20 3.19 -5.58
C ALA A 29 -7.45 3.47 -4.28
N THR A 30 -8.01 3.03 -3.15
CA THR A 30 -7.31 3.00 -1.87
C THR A 30 -6.79 1.60 -1.62
N LEU A 31 -5.48 1.51 -1.33
CA LEU A 31 -4.79 0.28 -0.98
C LEU A 31 -4.35 0.35 0.49
N SER A 32 -4.53 -0.76 1.22
CA SER A 32 -3.95 -0.95 2.55
C SER A 32 -2.84 -1.98 2.46
N ILE A 33 -1.59 -1.56 2.67
CA ILE A 33 -0.39 -2.36 2.44
C ILE A 33 0.32 -2.62 3.77
N ALA A 34 0.49 -3.90 4.10
CA ALA A 34 1.27 -4.35 5.25
C ALA A 34 2.75 -4.51 4.89
N THR A 35 3.63 -4.01 5.75
CA THR A 35 5.06 -4.34 5.75
C THR A 35 5.43 -4.89 7.13
N GLY A 36 6.01 -6.09 7.18
CA GLY A 36 6.43 -6.73 8.43
C GLY A 36 7.93 -6.59 8.65
N GLU A 37 8.32 -6.30 9.88
CA GLU A 37 9.68 -6.41 10.39
C GLU A 37 9.72 -7.42 11.55
N ARG A 38 10.74 -8.28 11.55
CA ARG A 38 11.03 -9.17 12.66
C ARG A 38 12.34 -8.72 13.31
N TYR A 39 12.28 -8.32 14.56
CA TYR A 39 13.44 -7.82 15.31
C TYR A 39 13.55 -8.54 16.65
N LYS A 40 14.73 -8.49 17.28
CA LYS A 40 14.89 -8.92 18.67
C LYS A 40 14.75 -7.71 19.58
N ASP A 41 13.96 -7.85 20.63
CA ASP A 41 13.91 -6.85 21.69
C ASP A 41 15.15 -6.91 22.60
N GLY A 42 15.21 -6.01 23.58
CA GLY A 42 16.33 -5.95 24.53
C GLY A 42 16.46 -7.18 25.43
N ASN A 43 15.42 -8.01 25.54
CA ASN A 43 15.43 -9.27 26.29
C ASN A 43 15.88 -10.46 25.42
N GLY A 44 16.12 -10.23 24.13
CA GLY A 44 16.53 -11.26 23.19
C GLY A 44 15.38 -12.07 22.58
N GLU A 45 14.13 -11.69 22.86
CA GLU A 45 12.94 -12.33 22.30
C GLU A 45 12.63 -11.79 20.90
N TRP A 46 12.14 -12.66 20.02
CA TRP A 46 11.72 -12.25 18.69
C TRP A 46 10.36 -11.56 18.74
N GLN A 47 10.31 -10.33 18.27
CA GLN A 47 9.10 -9.55 18.09
C GLN A 47 8.79 -9.42 16.59
N GLU A 48 7.50 -9.43 16.25
CA GLU A 48 6.99 -9.15 14.90
C GLU A 48 6.20 -7.85 14.95
N ARG A 49 6.56 -6.91 14.07
CA ARG A 49 5.89 -5.61 13.96
C ARG A 49 5.45 -5.39 12.53
N THR A 50 4.15 -5.19 12.36
CA THR A 50 3.55 -4.89 11.07
C THR A 50 3.13 -3.43 11.01
N GLU A 51 3.68 -2.70 10.04
CA GLU A 51 3.29 -1.34 9.72
C GLU A 51 2.30 -1.33 8.55
N TRP A 52 1.32 -0.43 8.62
CA TRP A 52 0.23 -0.33 7.66
C TRP A 52 0.29 0.98 6.89
N HIS A 53 0.32 0.88 5.57
CA HIS A 53 0.46 2.01 4.67
C HIS A 53 -0.82 2.17 3.87
N ARG A 54 -1.43 3.36 3.93
CA ARG A 54 -2.58 3.71 3.10
C ARG A 54 -2.08 4.42 1.85
N VAL A 55 -2.19 3.78 0.69
CA VAL A 55 -1.74 4.31 -0.61
C VAL A 55 -2.97 4.62 -1.48
N VAL A 56 -2.94 5.74 -2.19
CA VAL A 56 -4.03 6.16 -3.09
C VAL A 56 -3.50 6.21 -4.52
N ALA A 57 -4.04 5.36 -5.39
CA ALA A 57 -3.79 5.39 -6.83
C ALA A 57 -4.93 6.11 -7.56
N TRP A 58 -4.62 6.77 -8.68
CA TRP A 58 -5.56 7.57 -9.46
C TRP A 58 -5.62 7.11 -10.92
N GLY A 59 -6.76 7.36 -11.57
CA GLY A 59 -6.98 7.15 -13.00
C GLY A 59 -6.69 5.70 -13.42
N ARG A 60 -5.93 5.54 -14.50
CA ARG A 60 -5.58 4.22 -15.06
C ARG A 60 -4.90 3.30 -14.04
N THR A 61 -4.08 3.84 -13.14
CA THR A 61 -3.43 3.01 -12.10
C THR A 61 -4.48 2.46 -11.13
N ALA A 62 -5.50 3.24 -10.77
CA ALA A 62 -6.60 2.76 -9.93
C ALA A 62 -7.39 1.64 -10.60
N GLU A 63 -7.67 1.76 -11.90
CA GLU A 63 -8.34 0.73 -12.70
C GLU A 63 -7.53 -0.57 -12.76
N VAL A 64 -6.20 -0.46 -13.00
CA VAL A 64 -5.28 -1.61 -12.98
C VAL A 64 -5.26 -2.26 -11.60
N CYS A 65 -5.19 -1.48 -10.53
CA CYS A 65 -5.28 -2.01 -9.17
C CYS A 65 -6.58 -2.81 -8.97
N GLN A 66 -7.72 -2.28 -9.39
CA GLN A 66 -9.02 -2.97 -9.29
C GLN A 66 -9.05 -4.29 -10.07
N GLN A 67 -8.49 -4.28 -11.28
CA GLN A 67 -8.59 -5.41 -12.21
C GLN A 67 -7.71 -6.59 -11.78
N TYR A 68 -6.54 -6.32 -11.19
CA TYR A 68 -5.51 -7.33 -10.98
C TYR A 68 -5.13 -7.58 -9.53
N LEU A 69 -5.37 -6.63 -8.62
CA LEU A 69 -4.99 -6.80 -7.22
C LEU A 69 -6.15 -7.33 -6.39
N THR A 70 -5.81 -8.26 -5.52
CA THR A 70 -6.67 -8.81 -4.48
C THR A 70 -5.92 -8.83 -3.15
N LYS A 71 -6.63 -9.08 -2.05
CA LYS A 71 -6.05 -9.30 -0.72
C LYS A 71 -4.89 -10.29 -0.81
N GLY A 72 -3.77 -9.93 -0.18
CA GLY A 72 -2.53 -10.70 -0.16
C GLY A 72 -1.59 -10.43 -1.34
N SER A 73 -2.03 -9.71 -2.39
CA SER A 73 -1.18 -9.35 -3.52
C SER A 73 0.07 -8.60 -3.06
N LYS A 74 1.25 -9.06 -3.48
CA LYS A 74 2.52 -8.38 -3.21
C LYS A 74 2.72 -7.25 -4.22
N VAL A 75 3.02 -6.05 -3.74
CA VAL A 75 3.14 -4.84 -4.57
C VAL A 75 4.40 -4.05 -4.25
N TYR A 76 4.91 -3.35 -5.26
CA TYR A 76 5.89 -2.28 -5.13
C TYR A 76 5.18 -0.95 -5.44
N ILE A 77 5.38 0.05 -4.59
CA ILE A 77 4.81 1.40 -4.71
C ILE A 77 5.94 2.42 -4.70
N GLU A 78 5.84 3.41 -5.58
CA GLU A 78 6.65 4.63 -5.67
C GLU A 78 5.78 5.84 -6.01
#